data_AF-A0A7C6R8F6-F1
#
_entry.id   AF-A0A7C6R8F6-F1
#
_cell.length_a   1.000
_cell.length_b   1.000
_cell.length_c   1.000
_cell.angle_alpha   90.00
_cell.angle_beta   90.00
_cell.angle_gamma   90.00
#
_symmetry.space_group_name_H-M   'P 1'
#
loop_
_entity.id
_entity.type
_entity.pdbx_description
1 polymer ?
#
loop_
_entity_poly.entity_id
_entity_poly.type
_entity_poly.pdbx_seq_one_letter_code
_entity_poly.pdbx_strand_id
1 'polypeptide(L)'
;MRPDERTSDPEPFDETAFSQRDAGLQAARNHVVQLCFNELDFDAPLALREAIDRRPLPYTSALDRPALRQTIAGRSLIHVARARITGANIHDGSKHD
;
A
#
# COMPACT_ATOMS: atom_id res chain seq x y z
N MET A 1 -21.47 -28.96 6.18
CA MET A 1 -20.63 -28.44 5.09
C MET A 1 -19.19 -28.64 5.51
N ARG A 2 -18.38 -29.39 4.76
CA ARG A 2 -16.94 -29.55 5.03
C ARG A 2 -16.18 -28.46 4.27
N PRO A 3 -15.27 -27.71 4.89
CA PRO A 3 -14.40 -26.79 4.16
C PRO A 3 -13.48 -27.57 3.22
N ASP A 4 -13.11 -26.93 2.10
CA ASP A 4 -12.18 -27.48 1.12
C ASP A 4 -10.78 -27.63 1.74
N GLU A 5 -10.00 -28.63 1.29
CA GLU A 5 -8.66 -28.90 1.82
C GLU A 5 -7.72 -27.69 1.66
N ARG A 6 -7.88 -26.87 0.60
CA ARG A 6 -7.09 -25.64 0.42
C ARG A 6 -7.45 -24.52 1.40
N THR A 7 -8.61 -24.57 2.03
CA THR A 7 -9.05 -23.60 3.04
C THR A 7 -8.58 -23.99 4.44
N SER A 8 -8.09 -25.22 4.62
CA SER A 8 -7.87 -25.80 5.95
C SER A 8 -6.44 -25.60 6.49
N ASP A 9 -5.52 -25.07 5.67
CA ASP A 9 -4.09 -25.03 5.99
C ASP A 9 -3.36 -23.67 5.85
N PRO A 10 -3.99 -22.48 6.01
CA PRO A 10 -3.22 -21.28 6.25
C PRO A 10 -2.75 -21.27 7.71
N GLU A 11 -1.44 -21.13 7.93
CA GLU A 11 -0.89 -20.82 9.26
C GLU A 11 -1.50 -19.49 9.74
N PRO A 12 -2.14 -19.46 10.93
CA PRO A 12 -2.81 -18.25 11.39
C PRO A 12 -1.78 -17.19 11.77
N PHE A 13 -1.75 -16.10 11.01
CA PHE A 13 -1.05 -14.89 11.41
C PHE A 13 -1.93 -14.07 12.34
N ASP A 14 -1.58 -14.08 13.63
CA ASP A 14 -2.43 -13.47 14.67
C ASP A 14 -2.06 -12.00 14.95
N GLU A 15 -2.25 -11.13 13.94
CA GLU A 15 -2.22 -9.67 14.15
C GLU A 15 -3.27 -9.22 15.19
N THR A 16 -4.32 -10.02 15.34
CA THR A 16 -5.46 -9.74 16.21
C THR A 16 -5.06 -9.82 17.68
N ALA A 17 -4.25 -10.80 18.09
CA ALA A 17 -3.79 -10.95 19.47
C ALA A 17 -2.94 -9.76 19.96
N PHE A 18 -2.05 -9.24 19.11
CA PHE A 18 -1.26 -8.05 19.46
C PHE A 18 -2.14 -6.80 19.54
N SER A 19 -3.03 -6.62 18.58
CA SER A 19 -3.99 -5.50 18.56
C SER A 19 -4.89 -5.49 19.80
N GLN A 20 -5.36 -6.66 20.26
CA GLN A 20 -6.18 -6.78 21.47
C GLN A 20 -5.41 -6.44 22.74
N ARG A 21 -4.15 -6.88 22.84
CA ARG A 21 -3.28 -6.57 23.98
C ARG A 21 -3.01 -5.07 24.09
N ASP A 22 -2.70 -4.41 22.97
CA ASP A 22 -2.44 -2.98 22.93
C ASP A 22 -3.68 -2.17 23.33
N ALA A 23 -4.86 -2.55 22.83
CA ALA A 23 -6.12 -1.95 23.22
C ALA A 23 -6.39 -2.06 24.74
N GLY A 24 -6.06 -3.21 25.35
CA GLY A 24 -6.15 -3.40 26.80
C GLY A 24 -5.20 -2.49 27.59
N LEU A 25 -3.96 -2.32 27.11
CA LEU A 25 -2.98 -1.43 27.72
C LEU A 25 -3.39 0.05 27.61
N GLN A 26 -3.90 0.46 26.44
CA GLN A 26 -4.46 1.80 26.22
C GLN A 26 -5.67 2.07 27.12
N ALA A 27 -6.60 1.10 27.24
CA ALA A 27 -7.78 1.22 28.11
C ALA A 27 -7.42 1.36 29.60
N ALA A 28 -6.32 0.73 30.02
CA ALA A 28 -5.75 0.88 31.36
C ALA A 28 -5.00 2.22 31.58
N ARG A 29 -5.13 3.19 30.66
CA ARG A 29 -4.48 4.51 30.67
C ARG A 29 -2.95 4.48 30.63
N ASN A 30 -2.36 3.40 30.09
CA ASN A 30 -0.93 3.37 29.82
C ASN A 30 -0.60 4.19 28.57
N HIS A 31 0.56 4.82 28.57
CA HIS A 31 1.11 5.44 27.35
C HIS A 31 1.70 4.33 26.47
N VAL A 32 1.05 4.04 25.35
CA VAL A 32 1.44 2.99 24.39
C VAL A 32 1.86 3.65 23.08
N VAL A 33 3.04 3.30 22.57
CA VAL A 33 3.52 3.74 21.26
C VAL A 33 3.43 2.56 20.30
N GLN A 34 2.54 2.67 19.31
CA GLN A 34 2.32 1.62 18.31
C GLN A 34 3.26 1.83 17.13
N LEU A 35 4.12 0.84 16.85
CA LEU A 35 5.11 0.88 15.76
C LEU A 35 4.81 -0.13 14.63
N CYS A 36 3.70 -0.86 14.75
CA CYS A 36 3.27 -1.92 13.86
C CYS A 36 2.20 -1.46 12.85
N PHE A 37 2.18 -0.18 12.48
CA PHE A 37 1.25 0.31 11.47
C PHE A 37 1.63 -0.23 10.09
N ASN A 38 0.73 -1.01 9.51
CA ASN A 38 0.84 -1.48 8.12
C ASN A 38 0.29 -0.45 7.12
N GLU A 39 -0.37 0.59 7.62
CA GLU A 39 -0.89 1.71 6.84
C GLU A 39 -0.14 3.00 7.20
N LEU A 40 -0.27 3.97 6.30
CA LEU A 40 0.28 5.29 6.51
C LEU A 40 -0.61 6.06 7.49
N ASP A 41 0.00 6.82 8.39
CA ASP A 41 -0.67 7.58 9.46
C ASP A 41 -1.27 8.91 8.97
N PHE A 42 -1.24 9.17 7.67
CA PHE A 42 -1.77 10.36 7.05
C PHE A 42 -3.06 10.10 6.27
N ASP A 43 -3.92 11.12 6.26
CA ASP A 43 -5.18 11.08 5.53
C ASP A 43 -4.97 10.99 4.01
N ALA A 44 -6.02 10.50 3.34
CA ALA A 44 -6.13 10.60 1.89
C ALA A 44 -5.94 12.06 1.41
N PRO A 45 -5.13 12.31 0.37
CA PRO A 45 -4.92 13.66 -0.16
C PRO A 45 -6.25 14.36 -0.50
N LEU A 46 -6.35 15.67 -0.24
CA LEU A 46 -7.57 16.44 -0.48
C LEU A 46 -8.09 16.30 -1.92
N ALA A 47 -7.19 16.34 -2.90
CA ALA A 47 -7.51 16.15 -4.31
C ALA A 47 -8.20 14.81 -4.59
N LEU A 48 -7.88 13.75 -3.84
CA LEU A 48 -8.57 12.46 -3.96
C LEU A 48 -9.98 12.55 -3.39
N ARG A 49 -10.16 13.20 -2.23
CA ARG A 49 -11.47 13.36 -1.59
C ARG A 49 -12.46 14.11 -2.48
N GLU A 50 -11.98 15.14 -3.19
CA GLU A 50 -12.79 15.92 -4.14
C GLU A 50 -13.12 15.15 -5.42
N ALA A 51 -12.29 14.19 -5.81
CA ALA A 51 -12.47 13.38 -7.02
C ALA A 51 -13.44 12.18 -6.83
N ILE A 52 -13.82 11.84 -5.59
CA ILE A 52 -14.71 10.71 -5.31
C ILE A 52 -16.16 11.09 -5.64
N ASP A 53 -16.71 10.44 -6.66
CA ASP A 53 -18.14 10.48 -6.95
C ASP A 53 -18.91 9.67 -5.89
N ARG A 54 -19.92 10.30 -5.27
CA ARG A 54 -20.75 9.69 -4.23
C ARG A 54 -21.98 8.96 -4.77
N ARG A 55 -22.20 9.00 -6.08
CA ARG A 55 -23.30 8.27 -6.73
C ARG A 55 -22.98 6.76 -6.82
N PRO A 56 -23.99 5.89 -7.01
CA PRO A 56 -23.76 4.47 -7.24
C PRO A 56 -22.79 4.24 -8.41
N LEU A 57 -21.69 3.54 -8.16
CA LEU A 57 -20.64 3.30 -9.16
C LEU A 57 -21.05 2.12 -10.06
N PRO A 58 -21.19 2.32 -11.38
CA PRO A 58 -21.43 1.21 -12.29
C PRO A 58 -20.21 0.30 -12.33
N TYR A 59 -20.44 -0.98 -12.63
CA TYR A 59 -19.34 -1.91 -12.88
C TYR A 59 -18.42 -1.39 -13.99
N THR A 60 -17.12 -1.54 -13.77
CA THR A 60 -16.10 -1.35 -14.79
C THR A 60 -15.70 -2.69 -15.41
N SER A 61 -14.85 -2.65 -16.44
CA SER A 61 -14.13 -3.85 -16.86
C SER A 61 -13.40 -4.49 -15.68
N ALA A 62 -13.25 -5.83 -15.71
CA ALA A 62 -12.46 -6.58 -14.73
C ALA A 62 -10.99 -6.13 -14.63
N LEU A 63 -10.48 -5.41 -15.65
CA LEU A 63 -9.15 -4.83 -15.66
C LEU A 63 -9.15 -3.33 -15.34
N ASP A 64 -10.20 -2.81 -14.71
CA ASP A 64 -10.45 -1.39 -14.47
C ASP A 64 -10.71 -0.55 -15.73
N ARG A 65 -10.78 0.77 -15.55
CA ARG A 65 -10.95 1.75 -16.63
C ARG A 65 -9.65 1.88 -17.45
N PRO A 66 -9.74 1.94 -18.80
CA PRO A 66 -8.56 2.12 -19.65
C PRO A 66 -7.69 3.32 -19.27
N ALA A 67 -8.31 4.46 -18.92
CA ALA A 67 -7.60 5.67 -18.51
C ALA A 67 -6.71 5.43 -17.28
N LEU A 68 -7.20 4.70 -16.28
CA LEU A 68 -6.42 4.38 -15.07
C LEU A 68 -5.20 3.52 -15.42
N ARG A 69 -5.38 2.49 -16.24
CA ARG A 69 -4.28 1.63 -16.69
C ARG A 69 -3.20 2.41 -17.44
N GLN A 70 -3.60 3.31 -18.33
CA GLN A 70 -2.67 4.15 -19.10
C GLN A 70 -1.89 5.11 -18.19
N THR A 71 -2.54 5.74 -17.22
CA THR A 71 -1.88 6.61 -16.24
C THR A 71 -0.87 5.84 -15.40
N ILE A 72 -1.22 4.64 -14.92
CA ILE A 72 -0.30 3.79 -14.16
C ILE A 72 0.90 3.39 -15.01
N ALA A 73 0.69 2.91 -16.24
CA ALA A 73 1.76 2.53 -17.15
C ALA A 73 2.71 3.69 -17.43
N GLY A 74 2.18 4.89 -17.73
CA GLY A 74 2.98 6.08 -17.94
C GLY A 74 3.81 6.46 -16.71
N ARG A 75 3.21 6.42 -15.50
CA ARG A 75 3.92 6.75 -14.25
C ARG A 75 5.03 5.74 -13.93
N SER A 76 4.78 4.45 -14.15
CA SER A 76 5.80 3.40 -13.97
C SER A 76 6.98 3.57 -14.94
N LEU A 77 6.71 3.93 -16.19
CA LEU A 77 7.77 4.20 -17.18
C LEU A 77 8.65 5.39 -16.76
N ILE A 78 8.06 6.47 -16.26
CA ILE A 78 8.81 7.61 -15.72
C ILE A 78 9.69 7.18 -14.55
N HIS A 79 9.16 6.36 -13.64
CA HIS A 79 9.90 5.90 -12.46
C HIS A 79 11.12 5.05 -12.87
N VAL A 80 10.92 4.09 -13.77
CA VAL A 80 11.99 3.24 -14.28
C VAL A 80 13.03 4.05 -15.08
N ALA A 81 12.60 5.00 -15.90
CA ALA A 81 13.51 5.87 -16.64
C ALA A 81 14.39 6.73 -15.71
N ARG A 82 13.81 7.31 -14.65
CA ARG A 82 14.55 8.07 -13.63
C ARG A 82 15.57 7.20 -12.92
N ALA A 83 15.19 5.99 -12.48
CA ALA A 83 16.12 5.06 -11.84
C ALA A 83 17.32 4.71 -12.73
N ARG A 84 17.12 4.55 -14.04
CA ARG A 84 18.19 4.27 -15.01
C ARG A 84 19.14 5.46 -15.21
N ILE A 85 18.61 6.68 -15.31
CA ILE A 85 19.43 7.89 -15.45
C ILE A 85 20.26 8.13 -14.17
N THR A 86 19.65 7.97 -13.00
CA THR A 86 20.36 8.14 -11.71
C THR A 86 21.44 7.08 -11.53
N GLY A 87 21.17 5.81 -11.87
CA GLY A 87 22.19 4.75 -11.82
C GLY A 87 23.34 4.92 -12.81
N ALA A 88 23.08 5.47 -14.00
CA ALA A 88 24.12 5.77 -14.99
C ALA A 88 25.10 6.87 -14.53
N ASN A 89 24.61 7.86 -13.78
CA ASN A 89 25.45 8.96 -13.27
C ASN A 89 26.38 8.57 -12.11
N ILE A 90 26.19 7.42 -11.46
CA ILE A 90 27.07 6.98 -10.35
C ILE A 90 28.37 6.33 -10.89
N HIS A 91 28.38 5.85 -12.14
CA HIS A 91 29.53 5.15 -12.72
C HIS A 91 30.53 6.03 -13.48
N ASP A 92 30.24 7.31 -13.69
CA ASP A 92 31.08 8.24 -14.48
C ASP A 92 32.01 9.11 -13.62
N GLY A 93 31.93 9.02 -12.28
CA GLY A 93 32.64 9.91 -11.36
C GLY A 93 34.02 9.44 -10.86
N SER A 94 34.56 8.32 -11.33
CA SER A 94 35.78 7.73 -10.74
C SER A 94 36.86 7.39 -11.76
N LYS A 95 37.26 8.35 -12.61
CA LYS A 95 38.59 8.37 -13.24
C LYS A 95 39.02 9.81 -13.54
N HIS A 96 39.61 10.47 -12.56
CA HIS A 96 40.64 11.47 -12.81
C HIS A 96 41.66 11.39 -11.67
N ASP A 97 42.82 10.86 -12.04
CA ASP A 97 44.20 10.98 -11.52
C ASP A 97 44.47 11.10 -10.02
#